data_AF-A0A922NUV6-F1
#
_entry.id   AF-A0A922NUV6-F1
#
_cell.length_a   1.000
_cell.length_b   1.000
_cell.length_c   1.000
_cell.angle_alpha   90.00
_cell.angle_beta   90.00
_cell.angle_gamma   90.00
#
_symmetry.space_group_name_H-M   'P 1'
#
loop_
_entity.id
_entity.type
_entity.pdbx_description
1 polymer ?
#
loop_
_entity_poly.entity_id
_entity_poly.type
_entity_poly.pdbx_seq_one_letter_code
_entity_poly.pdbx_strand_id
1 'polypeptide(L)'
;MEGILFALVPMFAWGSIGFVSNKIGGKPSQQTFGMTLGALLFALVVWLVVRPEMSMKLWIFGILGGIIWSVGQTGQFHAMQYMGVSVANPLSSGSQLVLGSLIGVLVFHEWTKPIQFVVGTIALLLLIVGFYFSSKQDETNAASNQLHDFSKGFRALTYSTTGYVMYAVLFNNIMRFDVLSVILPMAVGMVLGAAMFMSFKVSFDQYVIKNSVVGLLWGVGNIFMLLAASKAGLAIAFSFSQLGAIISIVGGILFLGETKTKKEMRWVITGILCFIVGAILLGIVKS
;
A
#
# COMPACT_ATOMS: atom_id res chain seq x y z
N MET A 1 -22.75 8.72 2.73
CA MET A 1 -21.85 9.53 1.88
C MET A 1 -20.59 9.98 2.63
N GLU A 2 -20.67 10.35 3.92
CA GLU A 2 -19.50 10.77 4.72
C GLU A 2 -18.34 9.77 4.72
N GLY A 3 -18.60 8.46 4.83
CA GLY A 3 -17.53 7.45 4.82
C GLY A 3 -16.74 7.39 3.51
N ILE A 4 -17.37 7.73 2.37
CA ILE A 4 -16.66 7.83 1.08
C ILE A 4 -15.77 9.08 1.08
N LEU A 5 -16.24 10.21 1.62
CA LEU A 5 -15.42 11.42 1.77
C LEU A 5 -14.19 11.15 2.64
N PHE A 6 -14.35 10.39 3.73
CA PHE A 6 -13.21 9.96 4.54
C PHE A 6 -12.26 9.05 3.76
N ALA A 7 -12.75 8.16 2.90
CA ALA A 7 -11.92 7.26 2.09
C ALA A 7 -11.14 7.98 0.97
N LEU A 8 -11.52 9.20 0.59
CA LEU A 8 -10.73 10.02 -0.34
C LEU A 8 -9.39 10.45 0.28
N VAL A 9 -9.33 10.66 1.59
CA VAL A 9 -8.09 11.06 2.24
C VAL A 9 -6.99 10.00 2.16
N PRO A 10 -7.21 8.71 2.52
CA PRO A 10 -6.19 7.67 2.33
C PRO A 10 -5.89 7.44 0.84
N MET A 11 -6.86 7.61 -0.06
CA MET A 11 -6.61 7.57 -1.50
C MET A 11 -5.51 8.57 -1.92
N PHE A 12 -5.60 9.84 -1.50
CA PHE A 12 -4.56 10.83 -1.80
C PHE A 12 -3.30 10.61 -0.96
N ALA A 13 -3.45 10.38 0.35
CA ALA A 13 -2.32 10.26 1.27
C ALA A 13 -1.44 9.06 0.89
N TRP A 14 -2.02 7.85 0.82
CA TRP A 14 -1.25 6.65 0.46
C TRP A 14 -0.86 6.61 -1.01
N GLY A 15 -1.73 7.10 -1.90
CA GLY A 15 -1.39 7.25 -3.32
C GLY A 15 -0.22 8.21 -3.56
N SER A 16 0.05 9.14 -2.64
CA SER A 16 1.16 10.08 -2.76
C SER A 16 2.49 9.58 -2.20
N ILE A 17 2.49 8.58 -1.31
CA ILE A 17 3.69 8.06 -0.65
C ILE A 17 4.79 7.73 -1.66
N GLY A 18 4.43 6.99 -2.71
CA GLY A 18 5.38 6.53 -3.71
C GLY A 18 6.08 7.68 -4.43
N PHE A 19 5.33 8.66 -4.95
CA PHE A 19 5.92 9.73 -5.74
C PHE A 19 6.60 10.79 -4.87
N VAL A 20 6.06 11.12 -3.69
CA VAL A 20 6.68 12.08 -2.77
C VAL A 20 8.03 11.54 -2.28
N SER A 21 8.07 10.27 -1.87
CA SER A 21 9.31 9.60 -1.43
C SER A 21 10.35 9.52 -2.55
N ASN A 22 9.94 9.17 -3.77
CA ASN A 22 10.86 9.14 -4.92
C ASN A 22 11.31 10.53 -5.36
N LYS A 23 10.49 11.57 -5.17
CA LYS A 23 10.88 12.97 -5.43
C LYS A 23 11.90 13.48 -4.41
N ILE A 24 11.76 13.09 -3.14
CA ILE A 24 12.76 13.36 -2.10
C ILE A 24 14.07 12.63 -2.43
N GLY A 25 13.97 11.41 -2.94
CA GLY A 25 15.10 10.57 -3.33
C GLY A 25 15.70 9.81 -2.15
N GLY A 26 16.95 9.36 -2.33
CA GLY A 26 17.63 8.44 -1.43
C GLY A 26 17.45 6.97 -1.82
N LYS A 27 18.08 6.08 -1.05
CA LYS A 27 17.96 4.63 -1.20
C LYS A 27 16.60 4.15 -0.65
N PRO A 28 16.05 3.03 -1.13
CA PRO A 28 14.78 2.49 -0.62
C PRO A 28 14.79 2.22 0.88
N SER A 29 15.94 1.85 1.43
CA SER A 29 16.12 1.66 2.88
C SER A 29 16.04 2.99 3.65
N GLN A 30 16.63 4.07 3.13
CA GLN A 30 16.52 5.42 3.71
C GLN A 30 15.09 5.95 3.62
N GLN A 31 14.40 5.70 2.49
CA GLN A 31 12.99 6.05 2.30
C GLN A 31 12.10 5.32 3.31
N THR A 32 12.28 4.01 3.46
CA THR A 32 11.53 3.20 4.42
C THR A 32 11.81 3.68 5.84
N PHE A 33 13.09 3.78 6.24
CA PHE A 33 13.45 4.18 7.60
C PHE A 33 12.97 5.59 7.95
N GLY A 34 13.12 6.55 7.04
CA GLY A 34 12.59 7.90 7.20
C GLY A 34 11.07 7.91 7.40
N MET A 35 10.35 7.18 6.55
CA MET A 35 8.90 7.03 6.63
C MET A 35 8.46 6.39 7.96
N THR A 36 9.15 5.36 8.45
CA THR A 36 8.78 4.70 9.71
C THR A 36 9.03 5.58 10.92
N LEU A 37 10.06 6.44 10.91
CA LEU A 37 10.25 7.46 11.95
C LEU A 37 9.10 8.47 11.99
N GLY A 38 8.65 8.94 10.83
CA GLY A 38 7.49 9.82 10.74
C GLY A 38 6.20 9.16 11.22
N ALA A 39 6.00 7.89 10.86
CA ALA A 39 4.87 7.09 11.34
C ALA A 39 4.92 6.88 12.86
N LEU A 40 6.11 6.66 13.44
CA LEU A 40 6.30 6.55 14.88
C LEU A 40 5.95 7.86 15.61
N LEU A 41 6.40 9.00 15.09
CA LEU A 41 6.03 10.30 15.64
C LEU A 41 4.50 10.50 15.63
N PHE A 42 3.87 10.19 14.49
CA PHE A 42 2.41 10.25 14.38
C PHE A 42 1.71 9.33 15.38
N ALA A 43 2.17 8.08 15.47
CA ALA A 43 1.63 7.08 16.38
C ALA A 43 1.76 7.48 17.86
N LEU A 44 2.87 8.10 18.23
CA LEU A 44 3.07 8.65 19.58
C LEU A 44 2.07 9.76 19.89
N VAL A 45 1.83 10.67 18.95
CA VAL A 45 0.81 11.72 19.12
C VAL A 45 -0.59 11.12 19.29
N VAL A 46 -0.96 10.15 18.46
CA VAL A 46 -2.25 9.45 18.57
C VAL A 46 -2.39 8.77 19.94
N TRP A 47 -1.34 8.08 20.40
CA TRP A 47 -1.35 7.42 21.69
C TRP A 47 -1.49 8.41 22.86
N LEU A 48 -0.81 9.56 22.82
CA LEU A 48 -0.91 10.59 23.86
C LEU A 48 -2.32 11.18 24.00
N VAL A 49 -3.05 11.27 22.87
CA VAL A 49 -4.42 11.80 22.81
C VAL A 49 -5.46 10.75 23.18
N VAL A 50 -5.40 9.56 22.57
CA VAL A 50 -6.42 8.51 22.73
C VAL A 50 -6.19 7.68 24.01
N ARG A 51 -4.93 7.54 24.43
CA ARG A 51 -4.48 6.73 25.59
C ARG A 51 -5.08 5.32 25.65
N PRO A 52 -4.98 4.50 24.58
CA PRO A 52 -5.49 3.14 24.61
C PRO A 52 -4.71 2.25 25.58
N GLU A 53 -5.37 1.23 26.13
CA GLU A 53 -4.75 0.24 26.99
C GLU A 53 -3.70 -0.59 26.24
N MET A 54 -2.50 -0.69 26.81
CA MET A 54 -1.34 -1.31 26.18
C MET A 54 -1.03 -2.65 26.85
N SER A 55 -1.65 -3.73 26.34
CA SER A 55 -1.34 -5.08 26.82
C SER A 55 -0.03 -5.62 26.25
N MET A 56 0.61 -6.55 26.98
CA MET A 56 1.82 -7.23 26.49
C MET A 56 1.60 -7.96 25.15
N LYS A 57 0.42 -8.56 24.97
CA LYS A 57 0.05 -9.22 23.70
C LYS A 57 0.02 -8.20 22.55
N LEU A 58 -0.59 -7.04 22.77
CA LEU A 58 -0.67 -5.97 21.77
C LEU A 58 0.73 -5.47 21.40
N TRP A 59 1.65 -5.35 22.36
CA TRP A 59 3.04 -5.01 22.08
C TRP A 59 3.76 -6.04 21.20
N ILE A 60 3.69 -7.33 21.57
CA ILE A 60 4.38 -8.41 20.84
C ILE A 60 3.89 -8.48 19.39
N PHE A 61 2.57 -8.56 19.20
CA PHE A 61 2.00 -8.75 17.88
C PHE A 61 1.97 -7.46 17.05
N GLY A 62 1.85 -6.30 17.70
CA GLY A 62 2.04 -5.01 17.06
C GLY A 62 3.45 -4.87 16.48
N ILE A 63 4.49 -5.14 17.28
CA ILE A 63 5.89 -5.09 16.82
C ILE A 63 6.11 -6.09 15.67
N LEU A 64 5.65 -7.33 15.83
CA LEU A 64 5.78 -8.35 14.78
C LEU A 64 5.13 -7.89 13.47
N GLY A 65 3.90 -7.36 13.54
CA GLY A 65 3.20 -6.83 12.39
C GLY A 65 3.91 -5.65 11.74
N GLY A 66 4.52 -4.76 12.53
CA GLY A 66 5.33 -3.66 12.03
C GLY A 66 6.60 -4.10 11.30
N ILE A 67 7.26 -5.16 11.79
CA ILE A 67 8.42 -5.76 11.11
C ILE A 67 7.99 -6.35 9.76
N ILE A 68 6.90 -7.13 9.74
CA ILE A 68 6.33 -7.71 8.52
C ILE A 68 5.94 -6.62 7.52
N TRP A 69 5.29 -5.56 7.99
CA TRP A 69 4.93 -4.40 7.17
C TRP A 69 6.16 -3.75 6.53
N SER A 70 7.27 -3.66 7.25
CA SER A 70 8.52 -3.08 6.74
C SER A 70 9.09 -3.87 5.58
N VAL A 71 8.90 -5.20 5.55
CA VAL A 71 9.23 -6.04 4.39
C VAL A 71 8.42 -5.60 3.18
N GLY A 72 7.11 -5.40 3.40
CA GLY A 72 6.16 -4.91 2.39
C GLY A 72 6.60 -3.58 1.79
N GLN A 73 6.81 -2.58 2.64
CA GLN A 73 7.17 -1.22 2.25
C GLN A 73 8.55 -1.14 1.59
N THR A 74 9.54 -1.84 2.13
CA THR A 74 10.90 -1.85 1.57
C THR A 74 10.89 -2.45 0.17
N GLY A 75 10.20 -3.58 -0.03
CA GLY A 75 10.05 -4.18 -1.35
C GLY A 75 9.33 -3.26 -2.34
N GLN A 76 8.33 -2.51 -1.86
CA GLN A 76 7.59 -1.57 -2.68
C GLN A 76 8.48 -0.42 -3.19
N PHE A 77 9.29 0.19 -2.31
CA PHE A 77 10.22 1.25 -2.73
C PHE A 77 11.32 0.73 -3.67
N HIS A 78 11.83 -0.49 -3.45
CA HIS A 78 12.76 -1.10 -4.41
C HIS A 78 12.10 -1.29 -5.77
N ALA A 79 10.86 -1.80 -5.81
CA ALA A 79 10.13 -1.93 -7.06
C ALA A 79 9.98 -0.59 -7.77
N MET A 80 9.59 0.47 -7.06
CA MET A 80 9.46 1.81 -7.62
C MET A 80 10.77 2.32 -8.26
N GLN A 81 11.92 2.06 -7.64
CA GLN A 81 13.21 2.41 -8.24
C GLN A 81 13.54 1.58 -9.48
N TYR A 82 13.18 0.30 -9.49
CA TYR A 82 13.49 -0.59 -10.61
C TYR A 82 12.56 -0.43 -11.81
N MET A 83 11.27 -0.15 -11.62
CA MET A 83 10.28 -0.12 -12.72
C MET A 83 9.47 1.18 -12.83
N GLY A 84 9.77 2.18 -11.99
CA GLY A 84 9.04 3.45 -11.95
C GLY A 84 7.83 3.41 -11.00
N VAL A 85 7.44 4.58 -10.49
CA VAL A 85 6.33 4.72 -9.53
C VAL A 85 4.99 4.50 -10.19
N SER A 86 4.81 4.98 -11.44
CA SER A 86 3.53 4.79 -12.15
C SER A 86 3.25 3.35 -12.52
N VAL A 87 4.25 2.47 -12.48
CA VAL A 87 4.07 1.03 -12.72
C VAL A 87 4.05 0.26 -11.41
N ALA A 88 5.06 0.44 -10.54
CA ALA A 88 5.20 -0.35 -9.32
C ALA A 88 4.02 -0.22 -8.35
N ASN A 89 3.48 0.99 -8.15
CA ASN A 89 2.46 1.18 -7.11
C ASN A 89 1.10 0.55 -7.47
N PRO A 90 0.56 0.74 -8.70
CA PRO A 90 -0.61 0.01 -9.15
C PRO A 90 -0.41 -1.51 -9.10
N LEU A 91 0.78 -1.98 -9.49
CA LEU A 91 1.12 -3.41 -9.48
C LEU A 91 1.07 -3.99 -8.07
N SER A 92 1.73 -3.32 -7.12
CA SER A 92 1.73 -3.69 -5.71
C SER A 92 0.30 -3.73 -5.13
N SER A 93 -0.49 -2.70 -5.40
CA SER A 93 -1.86 -2.56 -4.89
C SER A 93 -2.79 -3.65 -5.43
N GLY A 94 -2.72 -3.93 -6.74
CA GLY A 94 -3.49 -4.99 -7.37
C GLY A 94 -3.12 -6.38 -6.88
N SER A 95 -1.82 -6.68 -6.75
CA SER A 95 -1.37 -7.97 -6.23
C SER A 95 -1.82 -8.20 -4.78
N GLN A 96 -1.79 -7.16 -3.93
CA GLN A 96 -2.30 -7.23 -2.56
C GLN A 96 -3.79 -7.53 -2.51
N LEU A 97 -4.61 -6.86 -3.34
CA LEU A 97 -6.05 -7.10 -3.41
C LEU A 97 -6.38 -8.53 -3.86
N VAL A 98 -5.73 -9.00 -4.92
CA VAL A 98 -5.96 -10.34 -5.47
C VAL A 98 -5.55 -11.40 -4.44
N LEU A 99 -4.32 -11.34 -3.92
CA LEU A 99 -3.83 -12.34 -2.97
C LEU A 99 -4.57 -12.28 -1.63
N GLY A 100 -4.85 -11.08 -1.11
CA GLY A 100 -5.60 -10.92 0.13
C GLY A 100 -7.02 -11.47 0.03
N SER A 101 -7.68 -11.27 -1.11
CA SER A 101 -9.02 -11.83 -1.35
C SER A 101 -9.00 -13.34 -1.54
N LEU A 102 -7.99 -13.88 -2.22
CA LEU A 102 -7.82 -15.33 -2.37
C LEU A 102 -7.57 -16.01 -1.02
N ILE A 103 -6.73 -15.43 -0.15
CA ILE A 103 -6.52 -15.95 1.20
C ILE A 103 -7.81 -15.85 2.03
N GLY A 104 -8.50 -14.71 1.96
CA GLY A 104 -9.78 -14.51 2.62
C GLY A 104 -10.79 -15.60 2.26
N VAL A 105 -10.92 -15.94 0.97
CA VAL A 105 -11.88 -16.97 0.55
C VAL A 105 -11.40 -18.39 0.81
N LEU A 106 -10.14 -18.73 0.53
CA LEU A 106 -9.64 -20.11 0.59
C LEU A 106 -9.26 -20.55 2.00
N VAL A 107 -8.75 -19.64 2.82
CA VAL A 107 -8.25 -19.95 4.17
C VAL A 107 -9.31 -19.60 5.22
N PHE A 108 -9.87 -18.39 5.13
CA PHE A 108 -10.82 -17.88 6.13
C PHE A 108 -12.28 -18.10 5.77
N HIS A 109 -12.56 -18.69 4.59
CA HIS A 109 -13.90 -19.02 4.14
C HIS A 109 -14.85 -17.80 4.17
N GLU A 110 -14.32 -16.62 3.82
CA GLU A 110 -15.06 -15.34 3.89
C GLU A 110 -16.26 -15.28 2.92
N TRP A 111 -16.25 -16.05 1.83
CA TRP A 111 -17.39 -16.14 0.92
C TRP A 111 -18.21 -17.38 1.25
N THR A 112 -19.49 -17.17 1.52
CA THR A 112 -20.43 -18.22 1.94
C THR A 112 -21.58 -18.39 0.95
N LYS A 113 -21.92 -17.35 0.18
CA LYS A 113 -23.05 -17.36 -0.77
C LYS A 113 -22.56 -17.57 -2.21
N PRO A 114 -23.29 -18.32 -3.07
CA PRO A 114 -22.92 -18.51 -4.47
C PRO A 114 -22.67 -17.19 -5.23
N ILE A 115 -23.47 -16.15 -4.94
CA ILE A 115 -23.30 -14.83 -5.55
C ILE A 115 -21.94 -14.18 -5.20
N GLN A 116 -21.41 -14.41 -4.00
CA GLN A 116 -20.11 -13.90 -3.58
C GLN A 116 -18.99 -14.52 -4.40
N PHE A 117 -19.08 -15.83 -4.69
CA PHE A 117 -18.14 -16.51 -5.58
C PHE A 117 -18.20 -15.99 -7.02
N VAL A 118 -19.39 -15.77 -7.56
CA VAL A 118 -19.56 -15.26 -8.93
C VAL A 118 -19.02 -13.84 -9.05
N VAL A 119 -19.53 -12.92 -8.23
CA VAL A 119 -19.14 -11.50 -8.28
C VAL A 119 -17.67 -11.33 -7.90
N GLY A 120 -17.21 -12.06 -6.88
CA GLY A 120 -15.82 -12.02 -6.43
C GLY A 120 -14.85 -12.54 -7.48
N THR A 121 -15.20 -13.60 -8.22
CA THR A 121 -14.36 -14.10 -9.32
C THR A 121 -14.28 -13.07 -10.45
N ILE A 122 -15.40 -12.46 -10.84
CA ILE A 122 -15.41 -11.38 -11.84
C ILE A 122 -14.53 -10.22 -11.39
N ALA A 123 -14.63 -9.85 -10.10
CA ALA A 123 -13.84 -8.78 -9.52
C ALA A 123 -12.34 -9.08 -9.58
N LEU A 124 -11.92 -10.31 -9.23
CA LEU A 124 -10.53 -10.74 -9.33
C LEU A 124 -10.02 -10.74 -10.77
N LEU A 125 -10.82 -11.20 -11.73
CA LEU A 125 -10.47 -11.14 -13.15
C LEU A 125 -10.27 -9.71 -13.63
N LEU A 126 -11.16 -8.80 -13.25
CA LEU A 126 -11.04 -7.37 -13.57
C LEU A 126 -9.79 -6.74 -12.95
N LEU A 127 -9.44 -7.12 -11.71
CA LEU A 127 -8.19 -6.66 -11.09
C LEU A 127 -6.95 -7.17 -11.84
N ILE A 128 -6.94 -8.44 -12.28
CA ILE A 128 -5.83 -9.02 -13.05
C ILE A 128 -5.72 -8.37 -14.43
N VAL A 129 -6.84 -8.12 -15.11
CA VAL A 129 -6.87 -7.40 -16.38
C VAL A 129 -6.42 -5.94 -16.19
N GLY A 130 -6.91 -5.30 -15.12
CA GLY A 130 -6.52 -3.95 -14.74
C GLY A 130 -5.01 -3.83 -14.50
N PHE A 131 -4.47 -4.78 -13.75
CA PHE A 131 -3.03 -4.97 -13.55
C PHE A 131 -2.29 -5.05 -14.89
N TYR A 132 -2.68 -5.97 -15.78
CA TYR A 132 -2.00 -6.21 -17.05
C TYR A 132 -1.94 -4.95 -17.92
N PHE A 133 -3.06 -4.23 -18.05
CA PHE A 133 -3.11 -3.00 -18.85
C PHE A 133 -2.36 -1.84 -18.19
N SER A 134 -2.40 -1.71 -16.86
CA SER A 134 -1.68 -0.66 -16.14
C SER A 134 -0.15 -0.79 -16.21
N SER A 135 0.34 -2.02 -16.35
CA SER A 135 1.78 -2.34 -16.42
C SER A 135 2.31 -2.44 -17.84
N LYS A 136 1.45 -2.36 -18.86
CA LYS A 136 1.84 -2.57 -20.25
C LYS A 136 2.62 -1.36 -20.78
N GLN A 137 3.82 -1.63 -21.28
CA GLN A 137 4.65 -0.63 -21.94
C GLN A 137 4.59 -0.77 -23.46
N ASP A 138 4.80 0.33 -24.16
CA ASP A 138 4.92 0.35 -25.62
C ASP A 138 6.35 0.02 -26.03
N GLU A 139 6.50 -0.88 -27.00
CA GLU A 139 7.81 -1.37 -27.46
C GLU A 139 8.69 -0.24 -28.00
N THR A 140 8.08 0.85 -28.47
CA THR A 140 8.77 2.07 -28.93
C THR A 140 9.46 2.83 -27.80
N ASN A 141 8.95 2.75 -26.56
CA ASN A 141 9.59 3.32 -25.37
C ASN A 141 10.54 2.35 -24.67
N ALA A 142 10.38 1.03 -24.90
CA ALA A 142 11.23 -0.01 -24.33
C ALA A 142 12.72 0.13 -24.72
N ALA A 143 13.00 0.74 -25.89
CA ALA A 143 14.36 1.03 -26.33
C ALA A 143 15.03 2.25 -25.63
N SER A 144 14.23 3.17 -25.06
CA SER A 144 14.74 4.36 -24.35
C SER A 144 14.87 4.17 -22.82
N ASN A 145 14.14 3.19 -22.27
CA ASN A 145 14.05 2.90 -20.83
C ASN A 145 15.07 1.87 -20.33
N GLN A 146 16.30 1.87 -20.89
CA GLN A 146 17.40 0.99 -20.45
C GLN A 146 17.76 1.09 -18.95
N LEU A 147 17.21 2.06 -18.22
CA LEU A 147 17.41 2.28 -16.78
C LEU A 147 16.48 1.43 -15.88
N HIS A 148 15.42 0.82 -16.42
CA HIS A 148 14.44 0.09 -15.61
C HIS A 148 14.62 -1.44 -15.68
N ASP A 149 15.05 -2.05 -14.57
CA ASP A 149 15.21 -3.50 -14.43
C ASP A 149 13.90 -4.14 -13.93
N PHE A 150 13.00 -4.40 -14.87
CA PHE A 150 11.69 -5.00 -14.59
C PHE A 150 11.76 -6.34 -13.86
N SER A 151 12.79 -7.16 -14.13
CA SER A 151 12.97 -8.44 -13.47
C SER A 151 13.23 -8.26 -11.98
N LYS A 152 14.17 -7.36 -11.62
CA LYS A 152 14.39 -6.98 -10.20
C LYS A 152 13.15 -6.34 -9.60
N GLY A 153 12.43 -5.52 -10.37
CA GLY A 153 11.19 -4.90 -9.93
C GLY A 153 10.11 -5.93 -9.58
N PHE A 154 9.85 -6.92 -10.44
CA PHE A 154 8.85 -7.97 -10.17
C PHE A 154 9.24 -8.79 -8.95
N ARG A 155 10.51 -9.15 -8.80
CA ARG A 155 11.01 -9.82 -7.59
C ARG A 155 10.76 -8.99 -6.33
N ALA A 156 11.07 -7.69 -6.38
CA ALA A 156 10.82 -6.78 -5.26
C ALA A 156 9.32 -6.67 -4.92
N LEU A 157 8.45 -6.66 -5.93
CA LEU A 157 7.00 -6.67 -5.73
C LEU A 157 6.47 -7.96 -5.13
N THR A 158 7.03 -9.11 -5.47
CA THR A 158 6.63 -10.37 -4.85
C THR A 158 6.91 -10.32 -3.34
N TYR A 159 8.12 -9.93 -2.94
CA TYR A 159 8.45 -9.76 -1.52
C TYR A 159 7.57 -8.69 -0.85
N SER A 160 7.33 -7.58 -1.53
CA SER A 160 6.45 -6.51 -1.06
C SER A 160 5.04 -7.01 -0.79
N THR A 161 4.47 -7.71 -1.76
CA THR A 161 3.09 -8.21 -1.70
C THR A 161 2.96 -9.26 -0.60
N THR A 162 3.93 -10.18 -0.48
CA THR A 162 3.92 -11.17 0.60
C THR A 162 3.96 -10.48 1.96
N GLY A 163 4.85 -9.50 2.17
CA GLY A 163 4.90 -8.72 3.41
C GLY A 163 3.58 -8.02 3.71
N TYR A 164 2.99 -7.34 2.72
CA TYR A 164 1.73 -6.65 2.90
C TYR A 164 0.54 -7.58 3.17
N VAL A 165 0.46 -8.71 2.47
CA VAL A 165 -0.62 -9.67 2.70
C VAL A 165 -0.47 -10.35 4.06
N MET A 166 0.76 -10.66 4.48
CA MET A 166 1.01 -11.27 5.80
C MET A 166 0.63 -10.35 6.97
N TYR A 167 0.98 -9.04 6.94
CA TYR A 167 0.55 -8.15 8.04
C TYR A 167 -0.98 -7.95 8.03
N ALA A 168 -1.59 -7.87 6.84
CA ALA A 168 -3.02 -7.72 6.73
C ALA A 168 -3.75 -8.95 7.31
N VAL A 169 -3.32 -10.16 6.98
CA VAL A 169 -3.86 -11.41 7.54
C VAL A 169 -3.65 -11.48 9.05
N LEU A 170 -2.48 -11.06 9.55
CA LEU A 170 -2.19 -11.03 10.98
C LEU A 170 -3.20 -10.15 11.75
N PHE A 171 -3.49 -8.94 11.29
CA PHE A 171 -4.35 -8.00 12.03
C PHE A 171 -5.83 -8.04 11.67
N ASN A 172 -6.20 -8.59 10.51
CA ASN A 172 -7.61 -8.65 10.11
C ASN A 172 -8.25 -10.01 10.41
N ASN A 173 -7.47 -11.09 10.37
CA ASN A 173 -8.01 -12.44 10.44
C ASN A 173 -7.53 -13.22 11.67
N ILE A 174 -6.27 -13.06 12.08
CA ILE A 174 -5.69 -13.80 13.23
C ILE A 174 -5.91 -13.03 14.52
N MET A 175 -5.52 -11.75 14.55
CA MET A 175 -5.64 -10.87 15.69
C MET A 175 -6.81 -9.94 15.54
N ARG A 176 -7.55 -9.71 16.63
CA ARG A 176 -8.67 -8.76 16.67
C ARG A 176 -8.36 -7.68 17.69
N PHE A 177 -7.47 -6.78 17.30
CA PHE A 177 -7.15 -5.61 18.12
C PHE A 177 -7.88 -4.39 17.61
N ASP A 178 -8.14 -3.45 18.52
CA ASP A 178 -8.54 -2.11 18.12
C ASP A 178 -7.40 -1.43 17.33
N VAL A 179 -7.76 -0.82 16.20
CA VAL A 179 -6.80 -0.28 15.23
C VAL A 179 -5.97 0.84 15.87
N LEU A 180 -6.59 1.74 16.63
CA LEU A 180 -5.87 2.87 17.26
C LEU A 180 -4.88 2.39 18.32
N SER A 181 -5.21 1.28 18.98
CA SER A 181 -4.34 0.65 19.98
C SER A 181 -3.08 0.04 19.34
N VAL A 182 -3.18 -0.55 18.15
CA VAL A 182 -2.07 -1.23 17.48
C VAL A 182 -1.06 -0.27 16.85
N ILE A 183 -1.49 0.94 16.45
CA ILE A 183 -0.67 1.87 15.66
C ILE A 183 0.70 2.16 16.31
N LEU A 184 0.77 2.34 17.63
CA LEU A 184 2.04 2.64 18.31
C LEU A 184 3.01 1.44 18.35
N PRO A 185 2.66 0.28 18.91
CA PRO A 185 3.54 -0.88 18.85
C PRO A 185 3.91 -1.29 17.42
N MET A 186 2.98 -1.15 16.48
CA MET A 186 3.25 -1.38 15.07
C MET A 186 4.31 -0.40 14.54
N ALA A 187 4.19 0.89 14.80
CA ALA A 187 5.19 1.87 14.37
C ALA A 187 6.58 1.61 14.96
N VAL A 188 6.67 1.14 16.21
CA VAL A 188 7.92 0.67 16.81
C VAL A 188 8.48 -0.52 16.02
N GLY A 189 7.66 -1.52 15.73
CA GLY A 189 8.02 -2.64 14.87
C GLY A 189 8.45 -2.22 13.46
N MET A 190 7.83 -1.18 12.91
CA MET A 190 8.17 -0.65 11.59
C MET A 190 9.57 -0.01 11.58
N VAL A 191 9.90 0.77 12.62
CA VAL A 191 11.25 1.35 12.77
C VAL A 191 12.29 0.24 12.95
N LEU A 192 12.00 -0.76 13.79
CA LEU A 192 12.88 -1.91 13.99
C LEU A 192 13.10 -2.70 12.70
N GLY A 193 12.03 -3.01 11.97
CA GLY A 193 12.09 -3.72 10.70
C GLY A 193 12.89 -2.95 9.65
N ALA A 194 12.65 -1.64 9.51
CA ALA A 194 13.42 -0.79 8.62
C ALA A 194 14.92 -0.71 9.01
N ALA A 195 15.23 -0.64 10.31
CA ALA A 195 16.61 -0.68 10.80
C ALA A 195 17.30 -2.02 10.50
N MET A 196 16.59 -3.15 10.58
CA MET A 196 17.11 -4.47 10.19
C MET A 196 17.53 -4.50 8.72
N PHE A 197 16.74 -3.91 7.82
CA PHE A 197 17.11 -3.79 6.40
C PHE A 197 18.35 -2.91 6.14
N MET A 198 18.72 -2.07 7.11
CA MET A 198 19.97 -1.30 7.11
C MET A 198 21.09 -2.00 7.89
N SER A 199 20.91 -3.26 8.30
CA SER A 199 21.83 -3.99 9.18
C SER A 199 22.14 -3.20 10.47
N PHE A 200 21.17 -2.44 10.98
CA PHE A 200 21.30 -1.51 12.10
C PHE A 200 22.36 -0.40 11.92
N LYS A 201 22.92 -0.24 10.73
CA LYS A 201 23.80 0.89 10.37
C LYS A 201 22.97 2.08 9.93
N VAL A 202 22.21 2.63 10.88
CA VAL A 202 21.26 3.71 10.67
C VAL A 202 21.99 5.04 10.46
N SER A 203 21.65 5.76 9.39
CA SER A 203 22.12 7.13 9.14
C SER A 203 20.94 8.10 9.14
N PHE A 204 21.03 9.19 9.91
CA PHE A 204 20.05 10.28 9.90
C PHE A 204 20.46 11.35 8.90
N ASP A 205 20.63 10.94 7.65
CA ASP A 205 20.90 11.89 6.58
C ASP A 205 19.65 12.67 6.18
N GLN A 206 19.85 13.67 5.31
CA GLN A 206 18.78 14.54 4.85
C GLN A 206 17.64 13.78 4.18
N TYR A 207 17.90 12.65 3.51
CA TYR A 207 16.85 11.87 2.85
C TYR A 207 15.97 11.17 3.88
N VAL A 208 16.56 10.59 4.93
CA VAL A 208 15.80 9.97 6.03
C VAL A 208 14.89 11.02 6.71
N ILE A 209 15.44 12.17 7.07
CA ILE A 209 14.67 13.23 7.76
C ILE A 209 13.53 13.74 6.86
N LYS A 210 13.80 14.01 5.58
CA LYS A 210 12.77 14.48 4.64
C LYS A 210 11.68 13.42 4.42
N ASN A 211 12.05 12.13 4.37
CA ASN A 211 11.08 11.05 4.22
C ASN A 211 10.20 10.84 5.46
N SER A 212 10.52 11.42 6.63
CA SER A 212 9.60 11.40 7.78
C SER A 212 8.28 12.14 7.51
N VAL A 213 8.25 13.10 6.58
CA VAL A 213 6.99 13.70 6.12
C VAL A 213 6.08 12.67 5.46
N VAL A 214 6.66 11.71 4.73
CA VAL A 214 5.91 10.60 4.11
C VAL A 214 5.29 9.69 5.19
N GLY A 215 5.96 9.53 6.32
CA GLY A 215 5.41 8.84 7.50
C GLY A 215 4.18 9.52 8.10
N LEU A 216 4.16 10.86 8.12
CA LEU A 216 2.98 11.62 8.55
C LEU A 216 1.80 11.43 7.59
N LEU A 217 2.05 11.42 6.28
CA LEU A 217 1.02 11.10 5.27
C LEU A 217 0.44 9.70 5.48
N TRP A 218 1.30 8.72 5.76
CA TRP A 218 0.86 7.37 6.09
C TRP A 218 -0.04 7.35 7.33
N GLY A 219 0.36 8.07 8.40
CA GLY A 219 -0.42 8.19 9.63
C GLY A 219 -1.79 8.81 9.42
N VAL A 220 -1.86 9.94 8.71
CA VAL A 220 -3.12 10.61 8.33
C VAL A 220 -4.02 9.66 7.55
N GLY A 221 -3.46 8.94 6.58
CA GLY A 221 -4.20 7.93 5.83
C GLY A 221 -4.82 6.85 6.73
N ASN A 222 -4.10 6.37 7.75
CA ASN A 222 -4.63 5.35 8.67
C ASN A 222 -5.81 5.86 9.52
N ILE A 223 -5.76 7.10 10.04
CA ILE A 223 -6.87 7.65 10.82
C ILE A 223 -8.12 7.81 9.94
N PHE A 224 -7.98 8.36 8.75
CA PHE A 224 -9.12 8.52 7.86
C PHE A 224 -9.62 7.19 7.31
N MET A 225 -8.74 6.21 7.16
CA MET A 225 -9.13 4.84 6.83
C MET A 225 -9.99 4.21 7.93
N LEU A 226 -9.63 4.42 9.20
CA LEU A 226 -10.46 3.98 10.33
C LEU A 226 -11.83 4.67 10.33
N LEU A 227 -11.85 5.99 10.15
CA LEU A 227 -13.10 6.76 10.07
C LEU A 227 -13.97 6.30 8.89
N ALA A 228 -13.38 6.08 7.73
CA ALA A 228 -14.05 5.55 6.56
C ALA A 228 -14.61 4.14 6.82
N ALA A 229 -13.81 3.26 7.42
CA ALA A 229 -14.23 1.90 7.76
C ALA A 229 -15.39 1.91 8.77
N SER A 230 -15.36 2.79 9.77
CA SER A 230 -16.44 2.93 10.77
C SER A 230 -17.77 3.43 10.18
N LYS A 231 -17.72 4.24 9.11
CA LYS A 231 -18.89 4.91 8.52
C LYS A 231 -19.42 4.23 7.25
N ALA A 232 -18.56 3.60 6.47
CA ALA A 232 -18.90 2.97 5.19
C ALA A 232 -18.55 1.47 5.15
N GLY A 233 -17.94 0.91 6.19
CA GLY A 233 -17.45 -0.46 6.19
C GLY A 233 -16.03 -0.59 5.64
N LEU A 234 -15.27 -1.53 6.20
CA LEU A 234 -13.85 -1.75 5.87
C LEU A 234 -13.65 -2.08 4.38
N ALA A 235 -14.56 -2.89 3.80
CA ALA A 235 -14.49 -3.30 2.41
C ALA A 235 -14.59 -2.09 1.45
N ILE A 236 -15.58 -1.23 1.65
CA ILE A 236 -15.78 -0.02 0.84
C ILE A 236 -14.61 0.96 1.06
N ALA A 237 -14.23 1.22 2.31
CA ALA A 237 -13.12 2.12 2.64
C ALA A 237 -11.81 1.67 1.98
N PHE A 238 -11.51 0.37 2.03
CA PHE A 238 -10.30 -0.20 1.43
C PHE A 238 -10.35 -0.05 -0.08
N SER A 239 -11.43 -0.46 -0.75
CA SER A 239 -11.56 -0.35 -2.21
C SER A 239 -11.37 1.09 -2.72
N PHE A 240 -11.92 2.09 -2.02
CA PHE A 240 -11.70 3.50 -2.39
C PHE A 240 -10.26 3.97 -2.15
N SER A 241 -9.62 3.56 -1.06
CA SER A 241 -8.21 3.91 -0.79
C SER A 241 -7.26 3.40 -1.89
N GLN A 242 -7.59 2.27 -2.52
CA GLN A 242 -6.80 1.68 -3.59
C GLN A 242 -6.84 2.50 -4.89
N LEU A 243 -7.80 3.41 -5.04
CA LEU A 243 -7.80 4.41 -6.11
C LEU A 243 -6.59 5.36 -6.03
N GLY A 244 -5.83 5.32 -4.91
CA GLY A 244 -4.54 5.99 -4.78
C GLY A 244 -3.51 5.55 -5.83
N ALA A 245 -3.70 4.39 -6.47
CA ALA A 245 -2.93 3.99 -7.64
C ALA A 245 -3.01 5.02 -8.77
N ILE A 246 -4.16 5.65 -8.97
CA ILE A 246 -4.36 6.73 -9.97
C ILE A 246 -3.51 7.95 -9.60
N ILE A 247 -3.55 8.33 -8.32
CA ILE A 247 -2.76 9.44 -7.79
C ILE A 247 -1.26 9.17 -7.96
N SER A 248 -0.84 7.91 -7.79
CA SER A 248 0.55 7.49 -7.99
C SER A 248 0.98 7.59 -9.45
N ILE A 249 0.12 7.18 -10.38
CA ILE A 249 0.37 7.27 -11.82
C ILE A 249 0.50 8.72 -12.25
N VAL A 250 -0.51 9.54 -11.91
CA VAL A 250 -0.51 10.97 -12.25
C VAL A 250 0.67 11.66 -11.60
N GLY A 251 0.96 11.34 -10.33
CA GLY A 251 2.09 11.88 -9.60
C GLY A 251 3.45 11.51 -10.19
N GLY A 252 3.62 10.27 -10.63
CA GLY A 252 4.84 9.81 -11.31
C GLY A 252 5.06 10.55 -12.63
N ILE A 253 4.01 10.73 -13.43
CA ILE A 253 4.10 11.44 -14.71
C ILE A 253 4.41 12.93 -14.50
N LEU A 254 3.66 13.60 -13.63
CA LEU A 254 3.77 15.05 -13.44
C LEU A 254 5.00 15.48 -12.63
N PHE A 255 5.34 14.76 -11.55
CA PHE A 255 6.37 15.20 -10.60
C PHE A 255 7.71 14.48 -10.77
N LEU A 256 7.73 13.25 -11.30
CA LEU A 256 8.96 12.48 -11.52
C LEU A 256 9.41 12.49 -12.99
N GLY A 257 8.62 13.08 -13.89
CA GLY A 257 8.96 13.18 -15.30
C GLY A 257 8.85 11.84 -16.05
N GLU A 258 8.09 10.88 -15.51
CA GLU A 258 7.84 9.61 -16.18
C GLU A 258 7.03 9.87 -17.46
N THR A 259 7.65 9.63 -18.63
CA THR A 259 6.98 9.81 -19.91
C THR A 259 6.21 8.55 -20.29
N LYS A 260 4.97 8.73 -20.76
CA LYS A 260 4.14 7.65 -21.31
C LYS A 260 3.69 8.00 -22.71
N THR A 261 3.72 7.04 -23.63
CA THR A 261 3.16 7.25 -24.97
C THR A 261 1.63 7.42 -24.89
N LYS A 262 1.03 7.99 -25.94
CA LYS A 262 -0.44 8.05 -26.08
C LYS A 262 -1.11 6.66 -26.07
N LYS A 263 -0.36 5.60 -26.37
CA LYS A 263 -0.84 4.21 -26.34
C LYS A 263 -0.76 3.64 -24.93
N GLU A 264 0.35 3.88 -24.23
CA GLU A 264 0.51 3.53 -22.80
C GLU A 264 -0.52 4.23 -21.93
N MET A 265 -0.77 5.52 -22.17
CA MET A 265 -1.79 6.27 -21.43
C MET A 265 -3.19 5.64 -21.60
N ARG A 266 -3.53 5.18 -22.81
CA ARG A 266 -4.81 4.49 -23.05
C ARG A 266 -4.88 3.17 -22.27
N TRP A 267 -3.82 2.37 -22.28
CA TRP A 267 -3.78 1.14 -21.48
C TRP A 267 -3.85 1.40 -19.98
N VAL A 268 -3.15 2.42 -19.49
CA VAL A 268 -3.22 2.83 -18.09
C VAL A 268 -4.63 3.25 -17.70
N ILE A 269 -5.33 4.05 -18.50
CA ILE A 269 -6.73 4.45 -18.25
C ILE A 269 -7.65 3.22 -18.24
N THR A 270 -7.54 2.33 -19.24
CA THR A 270 -8.32 1.09 -19.26
C THR A 270 -8.04 0.23 -18.03
N GLY A 271 -6.77 0.11 -17.64
CA GLY A 271 -6.32 -0.65 -16.49
C GLY A 271 -6.89 -0.09 -15.19
N ILE A 272 -6.85 1.23 -15.02
CA ILE A 272 -7.49 1.95 -13.91
C ILE A 272 -8.98 1.62 -13.88
N LEU A 273 -9.71 1.77 -14.99
CA LEU A 273 -11.16 1.52 -15.01
C LEU A 273 -11.50 0.10 -14.59
N CYS A 274 -10.80 -0.90 -15.11
CA CYS A 274 -10.95 -2.30 -14.69
C CYS A 274 -10.65 -2.47 -13.19
N PHE A 275 -9.61 -1.78 -12.69
CA PHE A 275 -9.25 -1.80 -11.28
C PHE A 275 -10.32 -1.18 -10.38
N ILE A 276 -10.89 -0.03 -10.75
CA ILE A 276 -11.99 0.62 -10.01
C ILE A 276 -13.18 -0.34 -9.92
N VAL A 277 -13.61 -0.89 -11.06
CA VAL A 277 -14.77 -1.79 -11.10
C VAL A 277 -14.49 -3.05 -10.28
N GLY A 278 -13.31 -3.66 -10.42
CA GLY A 278 -12.91 -4.83 -9.63
C GLY A 278 -12.89 -4.56 -8.13
N ALA A 279 -12.32 -3.43 -7.70
CA ALA A 279 -12.29 -3.04 -6.30
C ALA A 279 -13.70 -2.79 -5.74
N ILE A 280 -14.59 -2.14 -6.49
CA ILE A 280 -15.99 -1.91 -6.09
C ILE A 280 -16.72 -3.25 -5.95
N LEU A 281 -16.60 -4.16 -6.92
CA LEU A 281 -17.24 -5.47 -6.86
C LEU A 281 -16.76 -6.30 -5.67
N LEU A 282 -15.45 -6.30 -5.37
CA LEU A 282 -14.94 -6.93 -4.15
C LEU A 282 -15.48 -6.27 -2.88
N GLY A 283 -15.63 -4.95 -2.89
CA GLY A 283 -16.25 -4.19 -1.79
C GLY A 283 -17.68 -4.68 -1.51
N ILE A 284 -18.46 -4.90 -2.57
CA ILE A 284 -19.83 -5.43 -2.48
C ILE A 284 -19.86 -6.87 -1.98
N VAL A 285 -18.91 -7.71 -2.40
CA VAL A 285 -18.85 -9.13 -1.98
C VAL A 285 -18.58 -9.27 -0.48
N LYS A 286 -17.77 -8.36 0.08
CA LYS A 286 -17.35 -8.36 1.49
C LYS A 286 -18.24 -7.49 2.41
N SER A 287 -19.27 -6.84 1.87
CA SER A 287 -20.28 -6.09 2.63
C SER A 287 -21.43 -7.01 3.02
#